data_AF-A0A940D039-F1
#
_entry.id   AF-A0A940D039-F1
#
_cell.length_a   1.000
_cell.length_b   1.000
_cell.length_c   1.000
_cell.angle_alpha   90.00
_cell.angle_beta   90.00
_cell.angle_gamma   90.00
#
_symmetry.space_group_name_H-M   'P 1'
#
loop_
_entity.id
_entity.type
_entity.pdbx_description
1 polymer ?
#
loop_
_entity_poly.entity_id
_entity_poly.type
_entity_poly.pdbx_seq_one_letter_code
_entity_poly.pdbx_strand_id
1 'polypeptide(L)' 'MVDETIITNAIIDRYFEKLRSATDLDVAIIGGGPSGLVAGYYISKAGKRVALLEKKLSIGSGIWVRI' A
#
# COMPACT_ATOMS: atom_id res chain seq x y z
N MET A 1 -29.12 9.05 -4.65
CA MET A 1 -28.68 7.68 -4.31
C MET A 1 -27.53 7.34 -5.23
N VAL A 2 -26.38 6.98 -4.68
CA VAL A 2 -25.27 6.43 -5.48
C VAL A 2 -25.66 4.99 -5.82
N ASP A 3 -25.48 4.60 -7.07
CA ASP A 3 -25.78 3.24 -7.52
C ASP A 3 -24.71 2.27 -6.99
N GLU A 4 -25.14 1.18 -6.35
CA GLU A 4 -24.28 0.15 -5.75
C GLU A 4 -23.31 -0.48 -6.78
N THR A 5 -23.74 -0.59 -8.04
CA THR A 5 -22.93 -1.12 -9.14
C THR A 5 -21.78 -0.18 -9.47
N ILE A 6 -22.01 1.13 -9.42
CA ILE A 6 -20.96 2.14 -9.65
C ILE A 6 -19.88 2.04 -8.57
N ILE A 7 -20.29 1.90 -7.30
CA ILE A 7 -19.35 1.76 -6.18
C ILE A 7 -18.53 0.48 -6.33
N THR A 8 -19.20 -0.64 -6.62
CA THR A 8 -18.56 -1.94 -6.78
C THR A 8 -17.51 -1.93 -7.89
N ASN A 9 -17.87 -1.42 -9.08
CA ASN A 9 -16.94 -1.31 -10.20
C ASN A 9 -15.76 -0.40 -9.87
N ALA A 10 -15.99 0.74 -9.21
CA ALA A 10 -14.92 1.64 -8.82
C ALA A 10 -13.90 0.98 -7.86
N ILE A 11 -14.35 0.14 -6.92
CA ILE A 11 -13.44 -0.60 -6.02
C ILE A 11 -12.60 -1.60 -6.81
N ILE A 12 -13.24 -2.36 -7.71
CA ILE A 12 -12.57 -3.37 -8.54
C ILE A 12 -11.51 -2.70 -9.42
N ASP A 13 -11.89 -1.65 -10.16
CA ASP A 13 -11.00 -0.97 -11.09
C ASP A 13 -9.79 -0.39 -10.36
N ARG A 14 -10.00 0.31 -9.24
CA ARG A 14 -8.92 0.88 -8.43
C ARG A 14 -7.99 -0.17 -7.86
N TYR A 15 -8.52 -1.32 -7.45
CA TYR A 15 -7.70 -2.42 -6.94
C TYR A 15 -6.81 -3.00 -8.04
N PHE A 16 -7.37 -3.27 -9.23
CA PHE A 16 -6.60 -3.83 -10.35
C PHE A 16 -5.57 -2.82 -10.91
N GLU A 17 -5.88 -1.53 -10.96
CA GLU A 17 -4.93 -0.47 -11.27
C GLU A 17 -3.73 -0.49 -10.30
N LYS A 18 -4.01 -0.56 -8.99
CA LYS A 18 -2.98 -0.63 -7.96
C LYS A 18 -2.16 -1.92 -8.06
N LEU A 19 -2.81 -3.05 -8.30
CA LEU A 19 -2.13 -4.34 -8.45
C LEU A 19 -1.20 -4.35 -9.67
N ARG A 20 -1.68 -3.84 -10.81
CA ARG A 20 -0.89 -3.73 -12.04
C ARG A 20 0.31 -2.80 -11.88
N SER A 21 0.15 -1.66 -11.20
CA SER A 21 1.29 -0.77 -10.93
C SER A 21 2.32 -1.39 -9.97
N ALA A 22 1.91 -2.33 -9.12
CA ALA A 22 2.81 -3.06 -8.24
C ALA A 22 3.61 -4.18 -8.92
N THR A 23 3.34 -4.52 -10.19
CA THR A 23 4.13 -5.54 -10.92
C THR A 23 5.41 -4.97 -11.55
N ASP A 24 5.56 -3.65 -11.61
CA ASP A 24 6.72 -2.96 -12.20
C ASP A 24 7.17 -1.82 -11.27
N LEU A 25 8.13 -2.14 -10.41
CA LEU A 25 8.61 -1.29 -9.32
C LEU A 25 10.13 -1.19 -9.35
N ASP A 26 10.65 -0.06 -8.89
CA ASP A 26 12.08 0.09 -8.65
C ASP A 26 12.48 -0.57 -7.32
N VAL A 27 11.59 -0.52 -6.31
CA VAL A 27 11.80 -1.11 -4.98
C VAL A 27 10.52 -1.74 -4.44
N ALA A 28 10.63 -2.95 -3.90
CA ALA A 28 9.58 -3.59 -3.10
C ALA A 28 10.02 -3.68 -1.64
N ILE A 29 9.23 -3.13 -0.71
CA ILE A 29 9.45 -3.18 0.73
C ILE A 29 8.57 -4.28 1.32
N ILE A 30 9.17 -5.24 2.00
CA ILE A 30 8.46 -6.32 2.69
C ILE A 30 8.40 -6.00 4.18
N GLY A 31 7.20 -5.75 4.70
CA GLY A 31 6.92 -5.40 6.10
C GLY A 31 6.57 -3.93 6.31
N GLY A 32 5.40 -3.69 6.89
CA GLY A 32 4.82 -2.38 7.21
C GLY A 32 5.15 -1.86 8.61
N GLY A 33 6.31 -2.23 9.16
CA GLY A 33 6.79 -1.70 10.43
C GLY A 33 7.28 -0.24 10.33
N PRO A 34 7.75 0.35 11.44
CA PRO A 34 8.23 1.74 11.44
C PRO A 34 9.39 1.95 10.46
N SER A 35 10.34 1.02 10.42
CA SER A 35 11.47 1.04 9.49
C SER A 35 11.03 0.96 8.03
N GLY A 36 10.07 0.07 7.70
CA GLY A 36 9.54 -0.07 6.35
C GLY A 36 8.80 1.18 5.87
N LEU A 37 8.03 1.82 6.75
CA LEU A 37 7.34 3.09 6.47
C LEU A 37 8.33 4.24 6.23
N VAL A 38 9.35 4.37 7.08
CA VAL A 38 10.38 5.40 6.93
C VAL A 38 11.18 5.19 5.65
N ALA A 39 11.56 3.95 5.35
CA ALA A 39 12.24 3.62 4.09
C ALA A 39 11.38 3.98 2.88
N GLY A 40 10.10 3.58 2.88
CA GLY A 40 9.15 3.90 1.81
C GLY A 40 8.98 5.40 1.60
N TYR A 41 8.94 6.17 2.68
CA TYR A 41 8.86 7.63 2.61
C TYR A 41 10.05 8.26 1.88
N TYR A 42 11.28 7.89 2.23
CA TYR A 42 12.47 8.45 1.59
C TYR A 42 12.65 7.98 0.15
N ILE A 43 12.35 6.71 -0.13
CA ILE A 43 12.45 6.15 -1.50
C ILE A 43 11.40 6.80 -2.42
N SER A 44 10.17 6.97 -1.94
CA SER A 44 9.13 7.68 -2.68
C SER A 44 9.51 9.14 -2.93
N LYS A 45 10.07 9.83 -1.93
CA LYS A 45 10.60 11.21 -2.10
C LYS A 45 11.72 11.31 -3.12
N ALA A 46 12.50 10.25 -3.32
CA ALA A 46 13.53 10.18 -4.36
C ALA A 46 12.94 9.93 -5.77
N GLY A 47 11.62 9.94 -5.94
CA GLY A 47 10.94 9.74 -7.21
C GLY A 47 10.93 8.30 -7.70
N LYS A 48 11.22 7.33 -6.82
CA LYS A 48 11.23 5.90 -7.16
C LYS A 48 9.86 5.29 -6.99
N ARG A 49 9.53 4.36 -7.89
CA ARG A 49 8.31 3.54 -7.81
C ARG A 49 8.51 2.50 -6.72
N VAL A 50 7.85 2.70 -5.60
CA VAL A 50 7.98 1.85 -4.41
C VAL A 50 6.62 1.31 -4.01
N ALA A 51 6.56 0.01 -3.71
CA ALA A 51 5.42 -0.59 -3.03
C ALA A 51 5.84 -1.17 -1.68
N LEU A 52 4.95 -1.04 -0.70
CA LEU A 52 5.07 -1.66 0.61
C LEU A 52 4.05 -2.78 0.72
N LEU A 53 4.53 -3.98 1.03
CA LEU A 53 3.74 -5.20 1.15
C LEU A 53 3.76 -5.66 2.60
N GLU A 54 2.59 -5.76 3.21
CA GLU A 54 2.40 -6.23 4.58
C GLU A 54 1.43 -7.41 4.60
N LYS A 55 1.71 -8.41 5.43
CA LYS A 55 0.88 -9.61 5.56
C LYS A 55 -0.41 -9.32 6.30
N LYS A 56 -0.37 -8.43 7.29
CA LYS A 56 -1.54 -8.03 8.08
C LYS A 56 -2.37 -6.96 7.37
N LEU A 57 -3.66 -6.92 7.65
CA LEU A 57 -4.54 -5.82 7.22
C LEU A 57 -4.18 -4.48 7.86
N SER A 58 -3.49 -4.51 9.01
CA SER A 58 -2.98 -3.34 9.71
C SER A 58 -1.49 -3.12 9.48
N ILE A 59 -1.11 -1.85 9.33
CA ILE A 59 0.25 -1.36 9.14
C ILE A 59 0.79 -0.89 10.49
N GLY A 60 2.08 -1.03 10.79
CA GLY A 60 2.71 -0.55 12.03
C GLY A 60 3.25 -1.68 12.92
N SER A 61 3.09 -2.94 12.51
CA SER A 61 3.61 -4.14 13.19
C SER A 61 3.41 -4.09 14.72
N GLY A 62 4.48 -4.06 15.51
CA GLY A 62 4.46 -4.10 16.98
C GLY A 62 4.18 -2.77 17.68
N ILE A 63 3.96 -1.68 16.94
CA ILE A 63 3.69 -0.35 17.53
C ILE A 63 2.28 -0.26 18.13
N TRP A 64 1.33 -1.11 17.68
CA TRP A 64 -0.03 -1.17 18.23
C TRP A 64 -0.13 -1.82 19.61
N VAL A 65 0.99 -1.93 20.35
CA VAL A 65 0.95 -2.36 21.75
C VAL A 65 0.20 -1.30 22.55
N ARG A 66 -0.76 -1.78 23.36
CA ARG A 66 -1.65 -1.00 24.23
C ARG A 66 -0.85 0.06 25.00
N ILE A 67 -1.06 1.33 24.67
CA ILE A 67 -0.90 2.44 25.61
C ILE A 67 -2.14 2.54 26.50
#